data_AF-A0A0D2J026-F1
#
_entry.id   AF-A0A0D2J026-F1
#
_cell.length_a   1.000
_cell.length_b   1.000
_cell.length_c   1.000
_cell.angle_alpha   90.00
_cell.angle_beta   90.00
_cell.angle_gamma   90.00
#
_symmetry.space_group_name_H-M   'P 1'
#
loop_
_entity.id
_entity.type
_entity.pdbx_description
1 polymer ?
#
loop_
_entity_poly.entity_id
_entity_poly.type
_entity_poly.pdbx_seq_one_letter_code
_entity_poly.pdbx_strand_id
1 'polypeptide(L)'
;MPGMPLLKTRTSWAFLLALCCFLAACAGGFANPGENPARIRVQLAADAGDYPIPDDNNGIIPLQWQWGLFLVGQGDGLTPLKPESGERLHALNDKILKRDTVFLAPPGQRKVRLLVEGYIGVKISRNSYPQNVAFLQEDFSLDLKTGQTVTIKRSIKQ
;
A
#
# COMPACT_ATOMS: atom_id res chain seq x y z
N MET A 1 3.04 -19.27 -77.11
CA MET A 1 2.27 -19.18 -75.86
C MET A 1 2.39 -20.52 -75.15
N PRO A 2 3.13 -20.58 -74.04
CA PRO A 2 2.53 -21.02 -72.78
C PRO A 2 2.96 -20.11 -71.61
N GLY A 3 1.99 -19.82 -70.73
CA GLY A 3 2.15 -18.94 -69.58
C GLY A 3 2.90 -19.57 -68.41
N MET A 4 3.67 -18.74 -67.71
CA MET A 4 4.26 -19.05 -66.41
C MET A 4 3.48 -18.36 -65.28
N PRO A 5 3.42 -18.99 -64.09
CA PRO A 5 2.49 -18.63 -63.03
C PRO A 5 2.95 -17.45 -62.17
N LEU A 6 1.96 -16.67 -61.72
CA LEU A 6 2.06 -15.60 -60.72
C LEU A 6 2.53 -16.15 -59.36
N LEU A 7 3.71 -15.70 -58.91
CA LEU A 7 4.17 -15.86 -57.53
C LEU A 7 3.22 -15.09 -56.58
N LYS A 8 2.58 -15.81 -55.67
CA LYS A 8 1.69 -15.26 -54.64
C LYS A 8 2.49 -14.96 -53.38
N THR A 9 2.99 -13.74 -53.25
CA THR A 9 3.64 -13.23 -52.03
C THR A 9 2.60 -13.07 -50.92
N ARG A 10 2.52 -14.07 -50.03
CA ARG A 10 1.82 -13.97 -48.74
C ARG A 10 2.75 -13.33 -47.72
N THR A 11 2.74 -12.01 -47.63
CA THR A 11 3.58 -11.26 -46.69
C THR A 11 2.87 -11.15 -45.33
N SER A 12 3.23 -12.09 -44.46
CA SER A 12 3.32 -12.06 -42.99
C SER A 12 2.65 -10.89 -42.24
N TRP A 13 1.42 -11.12 -41.78
CA TRP A 13 0.73 -10.34 -40.73
C TRP A 13 1.02 -10.87 -39.30
N ALA A 14 2.18 -11.48 -39.06
CA ALA A 14 2.49 -12.14 -37.78
C ALA A 14 3.33 -11.30 -36.80
N PHE A 15 3.82 -10.12 -37.22
CA PHE A 15 4.83 -9.38 -36.42
C PHE A 15 4.27 -8.26 -35.52
N LEU A 16 2.96 -7.97 -35.55
CA LEU A 16 2.38 -6.83 -34.85
C LEU A 16 1.73 -7.15 -33.49
N LEU A 17 1.78 -8.41 -33.04
CA LEU A 17 1.15 -8.84 -31.78
C LEU A 17 2.13 -9.07 -30.61
N ALA A 18 3.44 -8.95 -30.82
CA ALA A 18 4.44 -9.25 -29.78
C ALA A 18 4.85 -8.04 -28.90
N LEU A 19 4.35 -6.82 -29.19
CA LEU A 19 4.85 -5.59 -28.56
C LEU A 19 3.89 -4.95 -27.52
N CYS A 20 2.79 -5.60 -27.15
CA CYS A 20 1.84 -5.03 -26.17
C CYS A 20 2.02 -5.55 -24.72
N CYS A 21 2.90 -6.53 -24.46
CA CYS A 21 3.00 -7.13 -23.11
C CYS A 21 3.99 -6.46 -22.15
N PHE A 22 4.73 -5.42 -22.57
CA PHE A 22 5.78 -4.83 -21.73
C PHE A 22 5.41 -3.52 -21.00
N LEU A 23 4.18 -3.01 -21.15
CA LEU A 23 3.80 -1.69 -20.62
C LEU A 23 2.86 -1.71 -19.40
N ALA A 24 2.55 -2.88 -18.83
CA ALA A 24 1.54 -3.00 -17.75
C ALA A 24 2.11 -3.07 -16.32
N ALA A 25 3.39 -2.78 -16.07
CA ALA A 25 4.03 -2.99 -14.76
C ALA A 25 4.40 -1.71 -13.98
N CYS A 26 3.72 -0.59 -14.22
CA CYS A 26 3.91 0.65 -13.46
C CYS A 26 2.62 1.13 -12.78
N ALA A 27 1.84 0.22 -12.20
CA ALA A 27 0.85 0.59 -11.20
C ALA A 27 1.26 -0.10 -9.91
N GLY A 28 1.71 0.69 -8.92
CA GLY A 28 2.04 0.21 -7.57
C GLY A 28 0.81 -0.42 -6.93
N GLY A 29 0.58 -1.68 -7.23
CA GLY A 29 -0.53 -2.47 -6.72
C GLY A 29 -0.20 -3.07 -5.36
N PHE A 30 -1.24 -3.55 -4.70
CA PHE A 30 -1.06 -4.41 -3.53
C PHE A 30 -0.30 -5.68 -3.91
N ALA A 31 0.44 -6.24 -2.96
CA ALA A 31 1.06 -7.54 -3.12
C ALA A 31 0.00 -8.59 -3.49
N ASN A 32 0.32 -9.46 -4.44
CA ASN A 32 -0.54 -10.59 -4.77
C ASN A 32 -0.53 -11.58 -3.58
N PRO A 33 -1.68 -11.85 -2.94
CA PRO A 33 -1.73 -12.70 -1.77
C PRO A 33 -1.78 -14.21 -2.12
N GLY A 34 -1.94 -14.56 -3.40
CA GLY A 34 -2.07 -15.94 -3.88
C GLY A 34 -3.48 -16.52 -3.73
N GLU A 35 -3.68 -17.76 -4.19
CA GLU A 35 -4.99 -18.43 -4.18
C GLU A 35 -5.50 -18.76 -2.77
N ASN A 36 -4.59 -19.15 -1.88
CA ASN A 36 -4.91 -19.47 -0.48
C ASN A 36 -4.09 -18.60 0.47
N PRO A 37 -4.52 -17.35 0.70
CA PRO A 37 -3.71 -16.39 1.43
C PRO A 37 -3.67 -16.65 2.93
N ALA A 38 -2.59 -16.23 3.57
CA ALA A 38 -2.55 -16.02 5.01
C ALA A 38 -3.18 -14.67 5.37
N ARG A 39 -3.54 -14.50 6.64
CA ARG A 39 -4.17 -13.29 7.17
C ARG A 39 -3.31 -12.69 8.29
N ILE A 40 -3.17 -11.38 8.26
CA ILE A 40 -2.53 -10.64 9.35
C ILE A 40 -3.56 -9.63 9.87
N ARG A 41 -4.09 -9.89 11.07
CA ARG A 41 -4.95 -8.96 11.78
C ARG A 41 -4.10 -7.93 12.52
N VAL A 42 -4.29 -6.66 12.24
CA VAL A 42 -3.63 -5.55 12.93
C VAL A 42 -4.64 -4.83 13.79
N GLN A 43 -4.42 -4.88 15.11
CA GLN A 43 -5.15 -4.09 16.09
C GLN A 43 -4.29 -2.89 16.47
N LEU A 44 -4.66 -1.71 15.96
CA LEU A 44 -3.90 -0.47 16.07
C LEU A 44 -4.69 0.55 16.90
N ALA A 45 -4.01 1.19 17.85
CA ALA A 45 -4.50 2.36 18.56
C ALA A 45 -3.40 3.44 18.59
N ALA A 46 -3.56 4.53 17.84
CA ALA A 46 -2.61 5.64 17.86
C ALA A 46 -3.31 6.91 18.34
N ASP A 47 -2.66 7.61 19.27
CA ASP A 47 -3.09 8.90 19.79
C ASP A 47 -2.01 9.94 19.48
N ALA A 48 -2.41 11.06 18.86
CA ALA A 48 -1.53 12.18 18.58
C ALA A 48 -1.33 13.10 19.81
N GLY A 49 -1.89 12.74 20.97
CA GLY A 49 -1.75 13.47 22.23
C GLY A 49 -2.54 14.78 22.23
N ASP A 50 -2.04 15.78 22.94
CA ASP A 50 -2.65 17.11 23.04
C ASP A 50 -2.25 18.05 21.90
N TYR A 51 -1.80 17.50 20.77
CA TYR A 51 -1.55 18.31 19.59
C TYR A 51 -2.84 19.06 19.22
N PRO A 52 -2.83 20.41 19.22
CA PRO A 52 -4.04 21.17 18.98
C PRO A 52 -4.53 20.82 17.58
N ILE A 53 -5.73 20.23 17.48
CA ILE A 53 -6.42 20.10 16.20
C ILE A 53 -6.85 21.52 15.87
N PRO A 54 -6.19 22.17 14.90
CA PRO A 54 -6.50 23.54 14.58
C PRO A 54 -7.83 23.58 13.85
N ASP A 55 -8.70 24.49 14.28
CA ASP A 55 -9.91 24.81 13.55
C ASP A 55 -9.53 25.31 12.16
N ASP A 56 -10.26 24.85 11.15
CA ASP A 56 -10.03 25.07 9.71
C ASP A 56 -9.85 26.54 9.29
N ASN A 57 -10.23 27.48 10.17
CA ASN A 57 -10.23 28.92 9.95
C ASN A 57 -8.86 29.64 9.96
N ASN A 58 -7.77 29.00 10.42
CA ASN A 58 -6.44 29.65 10.50
C ASN A 58 -5.36 29.06 9.58
N GLY A 59 -5.77 28.23 8.61
CA GLY A 59 -4.84 27.72 7.61
C GLY A 59 -3.92 26.61 8.10
N ILE A 60 -4.39 25.75 8.99
CA ILE A 60 -3.69 24.51 9.32
C ILE A 60 -4.60 23.36 8.87
N ILE A 61 -4.04 22.38 8.16
CA ILE A 61 -4.76 21.18 7.71
C ILE A 61 -4.97 20.28 8.93
N PRO A 62 -6.20 19.79 9.19
CA PRO A 62 -6.49 18.94 10.34
C PRO A 62 -5.67 17.67 10.32
N LEU A 63 -5.47 17.08 11.49
CA LEU A 63 -4.75 15.81 11.67
C LEU A 63 -5.22 14.77 10.66
N GLN A 64 -4.27 14.25 9.91
CA GLN A 64 -4.44 13.16 8.96
C GLN A 64 -3.67 11.95 9.45
N TRP A 65 -4.31 10.79 9.47
CA TRP A 65 -3.62 9.52 9.61
C TRP A 65 -3.42 8.84 8.26
N GLN A 66 -2.23 8.27 8.08
CA GLN A 66 -1.92 7.29 7.05
C GLN A 66 -1.25 6.09 7.70
N TRP A 67 -1.65 4.89 7.28
CA TRP A 67 -1.05 3.68 7.83
C TRP A 67 -1.16 2.52 6.84
N GLY A 68 -0.44 1.44 7.11
CA GLY A 68 -0.54 0.23 6.33
C GLY A 68 0.44 -0.84 6.77
N LEU A 69 0.25 -2.04 6.23
CA LEU A 69 1.16 -3.16 6.40
C LEU A 69 1.81 -3.47 5.05
N PHE A 70 3.13 -3.63 5.04
CA PHE A 70 3.92 -3.76 3.82
C PHE A 70 4.76 -5.04 3.87
N LEU A 71 4.94 -5.72 2.74
CA LEU A 71 6.00 -6.70 2.58
C LEU A 71 7.33 -5.97 2.41
N VAL A 72 8.36 -6.42 3.12
CA VAL A 72 9.73 -5.95 2.93
C VAL A 72 10.42 -6.87 1.93
N GLY A 73 10.68 -6.36 0.73
CA GLY A 73 11.37 -7.05 -0.36
C GLY A 73 12.89 -6.94 -0.29
N GLN A 74 13.57 -7.41 -1.33
CA GLN A 74 15.02 -7.21 -1.47
C GLN A 74 15.34 -5.73 -1.68
N GLY A 75 16.38 -5.23 -1.00
CA GLY A 75 16.78 -3.81 -1.09
C GLY A 75 15.82 -2.82 -0.42
N ASP A 76 15.13 -3.23 0.65
CA ASP A 76 14.17 -2.42 1.41
C ASP A 76 12.93 -1.94 0.62
N GLY A 77 12.67 -2.52 -0.55
CA GLY A 77 11.44 -2.26 -1.30
C GLY A 77 10.20 -2.60 -0.47
N LEU A 78 9.23 -1.69 -0.42
CA LEU A 78 7.97 -1.87 0.29
C LEU A 78 6.83 -2.14 -0.69
N THR A 79 6.14 -3.27 -0.53
CA THR A 79 4.93 -3.58 -1.30
C THR A 79 3.73 -3.60 -0.36
N PRO A 80 2.71 -2.73 -0.56
CA PRO A 80 1.58 -2.66 0.36
C PRO A 80 0.76 -3.95 0.35
N LEU A 81 0.29 -4.38 1.51
CA LEU A 81 -0.67 -5.48 1.64
C LEU A 81 -2.10 -4.95 1.52
N LYS A 82 -2.97 -5.72 0.88
CA LYS A 82 -4.37 -5.34 0.69
C LYS A 82 -5.18 -5.61 1.97
N PRO A 83 -5.98 -4.65 2.47
CA PRO A 83 -6.98 -4.95 3.50
C PRO A 83 -8.09 -5.84 2.91
N GLU A 84 -8.49 -6.88 3.63
CA GLU A 84 -9.55 -7.83 3.22
C GLU A 84 -10.89 -7.10 3.03
N SER A 85 -11.18 -6.10 3.86
CA SER A 85 -12.37 -5.25 3.80
C SER A 85 -12.37 -4.22 2.66
N GLY A 86 -11.20 -3.93 2.06
CA GLY A 86 -11.04 -2.81 1.13
C GLY A 86 -11.14 -1.44 1.80
N GLU A 87 -11.00 -1.35 3.13
CA GLU A 87 -11.11 -0.08 3.85
C GLU A 87 -10.04 0.94 3.46
N ARG A 88 -10.34 2.22 3.68
CA ARG A 88 -9.41 3.32 3.43
C ARG A 88 -8.36 3.39 4.53
N LEU A 89 -7.09 3.43 4.14
CA LEU A 89 -5.94 3.46 5.06
C LEU A 89 -5.27 4.85 5.16
N HIS A 90 -5.79 5.86 4.45
CA HIS A 90 -5.18 7.20 4.35
C HIS A 90 -6.19 8.31 4.58
N ALA A 91 -5.70 9.47 5.05
CA ALA A 91 -6.46 10.70 5.25
C ALA A 91 -7.69 10.49 6.16
N LEU A 92 -7.44 9.90 7.32
CA LEU A 92 -8.45 9.70 8.36
C LEU A 92 -8.35 10.86 9.36
N ASN A 93 -9.47 11.54 9.61
CA ASN A 93 -9.53 12.83 10.30
C ASN A 93 -9.98 12.71 11.77
N ASP A 94 -9.49 11.69 12.47
CA ASP A 94 -9.82 11.45 13.87
C ASP A 94 -8.65 11.81 14.79
N LYS A 95 -8.91 12.34 15.99
CA LYS A 95 -7.86 12.57 17.00
C LYS A 95 -7.11 11.28 17.35
N ILE A 96 -7.84 10.18 17.41
CA ILE A 96 -7.34 8.86 17.76
C ILE A 96 -7.62 7.90 16.61
N LEU A 97 -6.57 7.27 16.10
CA LEU A 97 -6.68 6.18 15.14
C LEU A 97 -6.89 4.86 15.87
N LYS A 98 -8.11 4.30 15.81
CA LYS A 98 -8.40 2.93 16.28
C LYS A 98 -8.81 2.05 15.09
N ARG A 99 -8.09 0.95 14.88
CA ARG A 99 -8.32 0.03 13.75
C ARG A 99 -8.18 -1.42 14.19
N ASP A 100 -9.03 -2.27 13.64
CA ASP A 100 -8.90 -3.73 13.64
C ASP A 100 -9.07 -4.19 12.20
N THR A 101 -7.96 -4.31 11.47
CA THR A 101 -7.94 -4.57 10.03
C THR A 101 -7.25 -5.88 9.75
N VAL A 102 -7.84 -6.68 8.87
CA VAL A 102 -7.22 -7.91 8.36
C VAL A 102 -6.58 -7.62 7.01
N PHE A 103 -5.28 -7.93 6.88
CA PHE A 103 -4.53 -7.84 5.64
C PHE A 103 -4.34 -9.23 5.04
N LEU A 104 -4.47 -9.32 3.71
CA LEU A 104 -4.17 -10.54 2.95
C LEU A 104 -2.67 -10.57 2.64
N ALA A 105 -2.00 -11.67 2.98
CA ALA A 105 -0.56 -11.83 2.79
C ALA A 105 -0.22 -13.19 2.13
N PRO A 106 0.81 -13.25 1.27
CA PRO A 106 1.27 -14.51 0.71
C PRO A 106 1.91 -15.39 1.80
N PRO A 107 1.67 -16.71 1.80
CA PRO A 107 2.22 -17.62 2.81
C PRO A 107 3.76 -17.75 2.72
N GLY A 108 4.36 -18.35 3.75
CA GLY A 108 5.79 -18.60 3.92
C GLY A 108 6.46 -17.66 4.91
N GLN A 109 7.80 -17.70 4.94
CA GLN A 109 8.61 -16.77 5.74
C GLN A 109 8.56 -15.37 5.13
N ARG A 110 7.95 -14.43 5.86
CA ARG A 110 7.75 -13.05 5.42
C ARG A 110 8.30 -12.07 6.45
N LYS A 111 9.01 -11.06 5.96
CA LYS A 111 9.27 -9.84 6.71
C LYS A 111 8.19 -8.82 6.32
N VAL A 112 7.44 -8.33 7.31
CA VAL A 112 6.44 -7.28 7.13
C VAL A 112 6.83 -6.03 7.91
N ARG A 113 6.43 -4.86 7.43
CA ARG A 113 6.61 -3.57 8.09
C ARG A 113 5.26 -2.93 8.33
N LEU A 114 4.96 -2.58 9.58
CA LEU A 114 3.85 -1.72 9.93
C LEU A 114 4.35 -0.27 9.87
N LEU A 115 3.69 0.55 9.07
CA LEU A 115 3.89 2.00 9.05
C LEU A 115 2.62 2.69 9.52
N VAL A 116 2.77 3.65 10.43
CA VAL A 116 1.70 4.53 10.90
C VAL A 116 2.27 5.93 10.99
N GLU A 117 1.60 6.88 10.39
CA GLU A 117 1.98 8.29 10.37
C GLU A 117 0.74 9.13 10.64
N GLY A 118 0.85 10.02 11.63
CA GLY A 118 -0.09 11.09 11.88
C GLY A 118 0.60 12.41 11.57
N TYR A 119 -0.01 13.26 10.74
CA TYR A 119 0.54 14.56 10.40
C TYR A 119 -0.54 15.65 10.34
N ILE A 120 -0.13 16.88 10.60
CA ILE A 120 -0.92 18.09 10.34
C ILE A 120 -0.28 18.86 9.19
N GLY A 121 -1.02 19.73 8.52
CA GLY A 121 -0.44 20.61 7.49
C GLY A 121 -0.24 22.02 8.04
N VAL A 122 0.99 22.45 8.24
CA VAL A 122 1.31 23.80 8.70
C VAL A 122 1.46 24.73 7.50
N LYS A 123 0.68 25.81 7.45
CA LYS A 123 0.91 26.87 6.45
C LYS A 123 2.03 27.79 6.89
N ILE A 124 3.02 27.93 6.02
CA ILE A 124 4.09 28.92 6.13
C ILE A 124 4.00 29.77 4.86
N SER A 125 3.62 31.04 5.01
CA SER A 125 3.30 31.92 3.88
C SER A 125 2.18 31.32 3.01
N ARG A 126 2.42 31.13 1.70
CA ARG A 126 1.45 30.54 0.75
C ARG A 126 1.52 29.01 0.63
N ASN A 127 2.49 28.36 1.29
CA ASN A 127 2.72 26.93 1.16
C ASN A 127 2.23 26.17 2.40
N SER A 128 1.82 24.92 2.20
CA SER A 128 1.50 24.00 3.30
C SER A 128 2.55 22.89 3.35
N TYR A 129 3.04 22.60 4.55
CA TYR A 129 4.02 21.55 4.79
C TYR A 129 3.47 20.52 5.79
N PRO A 130 3.61 19.21 5.53
CA PRO A 130 3.25 18.21 6.52
C PRO A 130 4.22 18.27 7.71
N GLN A 131 3.68 18.33 8.92
CA GLN A 131 4.42 18.16 10.16
C GLN A 131 3.93 16.87 10.82
N ASN A 132 4.86 15.92 11.00
CA ASN A 132 4.58 14.66 11.66
C ASN A 132 4.39 14.88 13.16
N VAL A 133 3.27 14.38 13.68
CA VAL A 133 2.89 14.43 15.10
C VAL A 133 2.85 13.05 15.73
N ALA A 134 2.81 11.99 14.91
CA ALA A 134 2.96 10.62 15.35
C ALA A 134 3.61 9.79 14.24
N PHE A 135 4.52 8.89 14.61
CA PHE A 135 5.16 7.97 13.68
C PHE A 135 5.47 6.64 14.36
N LEU A 136 5.17 5.53 13.68
CA LEU A 136 5.58 4.18 14.04
C LEU A 136 6.06 3.48 12.77
N GLN A 137 7.24 2.90 12.86
CA GLN A 137 7.78 1.97 11.89
C GLN A 137 8.29 0.75 12.64
N GLU A 138 7.73 -0.42 12.36
CA GLU A 138 8.13 -1.66 13.02
C GLU A 138 8.12 -2.85 12.07
N ASP A 139 9.20 -3.63 12.11
CA ASP A 139 9.38 -4.82 11.29
C ASP A 139 9.06 -6.10 12.08
N PHE A 140 8.40 -7.05 11.42
CA PHE A 140 8.07 -8.35 11.97
C PHE A 140 8.52 -9.46 11.03
N SER A 141 9.19 -10.47 11.56
CA SER A 141 9.48 -11.72 10.84
C SER A 141 8.44 -12.76 11.23
N LEU A 142 7.60 -13.16 10.26
CA LEU A 142 6.47 -14.06 10.47
C LEU A 142 6.62 -15.28 9.56
N ASP A 143 6.38 -16.46 10.13
CA ASP A 143 6.16 -17.68 9.36
C ASP A 143 4.65 -17.88 9.16
N LEU A 144 4.17 -17.55 7.96
CA LEU A 144 2.74 -17.51 7.64
C LEU A 144 2.30 -18.81 6.96
N LYS A 145 1.51 -19.63 7.66
CA LYS A 145 0.90 -20.82 7.06
C LYS A 145 -0.33 -20.45 6.24
N THR A 146 -0.64 -21.25 5.23
CA THR A 146 -1.84 -21.12 4.41
C THR A 146 -3.11 -21.04 5.28
N GLY A 147 -3.96 -20.03 5.04
CA GLY A 147 -5.21 -19.82 5.79
C GLY A 147 -5.05 -19.38 7.25
N GLN A 148 -3.83 -19.35 7.79
CA GLN A 148 -3.56 -18.93 9.16
C GLN A 148 -3.89 -17.44 9.34
N THR A 149 -4.37 -17.08 10.53
CA THR A 149 -4.46 -15.68 10.96
C THR A 149 -3.44 -15.43 12.07
N VAL A 150 -2.57 -14.45 11.87
CA VAL A 150 -1.65 -13.92 12.88
C VAL A 150 -2.14 -12.56 13.34
N THR A 151 -2.04 -12.24 14.63
CA THR A 151 -2.45 -10.94 15.17
C THR A 151 -1.25 -10.12 15.61
N ILE A 152 -1.19 -8.87 15.15
CA ILE A 152 -0.26 -7.83 15.59
C ILE A 152 -1.08 -6.80 16.37
N LYS A 153 -0.69 -6.51 17.62
CA LYS A 153 -1.32 -5.47 18.44
C LYS A 153 -0.34 -4.34 18.69
N ARG A 154 -0.67 -3.12 18.30
CA ARG A 154 0.21 -1.95 18.50
C ARG A 154 -0.54 -0.75 19.00
N SER A 155 0.13 -0.01 19.89
CA SER A 155 -0.38 1.26 20.41
C SER A 155 0.70 2.33 20.35
N ILE A 156 0.35 3.53 19.91
CA ILE A 156 1.20 4.71 19.88
C ILE A 156 0.59 5.73 20.84
N LYS A 157 1.40 6.23 21.77
CA LYS A 157 1.05 7.34 22.66
C LYS A 157 2.20 8.34 22.59
N GLN A 158 1.89 9.58 22.20
CA GLN A 158 2.80 10.73 22.30
C GLN A 158 2.53 11.49 23.59
#